data_AF-A0A972ESR7-F1
#
_entry.id   AF-A0A972ESR7-F1
#
_cell.length_a   1.000
_cell.length_b   1.000
_cell.length_c   1.000
_cell.angle_alpha   90.00
_cell.angle_beta   90.00
_cell.angle_gamma   90.00
#
_symmetry.space_group_name_H-M   'P 1'
#
loop_
_entity.id
_entity.type
_entity.pdbx_description
1 polymer ?
#
loop_
_entity_poly.entity_id
_entity_poly.type
_entity_poly.pdbx_seq_one_letter_code
_entity_poly.pdbx_strand_id
1 'polypeptide(L)'
;MTRIFDVVEYPSEMADEIVHRFPETGVADLRFGSQVIVRESQNVVFFRDGRALDVLGPGRHTITTANVPLLTNLLGQAFGGRTPFTAEVYYVSMREFADRKWGTPQPIIVRNPGVGLGIALLQGFGTYSFQVKDPQQFVTQLVGAQGAYRT
;
A
#
# COMPACT_ATOMS: atom_id res chain seq x y z
N MET A 1 -5.25 19.96 -21.87
CA MET A 1 -4.95 21.16 -21.06
C MET A 1 -3.73 20.86 -20.20
N THR A 2 -2.67 21.64 -20.28
CA THR A 2 -1.43 21.46 -19.52
C THR A 2 -1.69 21.79 -18.06
N ARG A 3 -1.89 20.79 -17.19
CA ARG A 3 -1.94 21.00 -15.74
C ARG A 3 -0.55 21.44 -15.29
N ILE A 4 -0.44 22.58 -14.60
CA ILE A 4 0.84 23.16 -14.17
C ILE A 4 1.30 22.53 -12.85
N PHE A 5 0.34 22.14 -12.00
CA PHE A 5 0.53 21.38 -10.77
C PHE A 5 -0.55 20.32 -10.66
N ASP A 6 -0.16 19.09 -10.34
CA ASP A 6 -1.11 18.01 -10.11
C ASP A 6 -1.34 17.87 -8.60
N VAL A 7 -2.61 17.86 -8.21
CA VAL A 7 -3.01 17.47 -6.85
C VAL A 7 -3.33 15.98 -6.92
N VAL A 8 -2.58 15.19 -6.19
CA VAL A 8 -2.77 13.75 -6.07
C VAL A 8 -3.41 13.51 -4.71
N GLU A 9 -4.63 12.96 -4.74
CA GLU A 9 -5.40 12.66 -3.55
C GLU A 9 -6.20 11.38 -3.79
N TYR A 10 -6.35 10.58 -2.74
CA TYR A 10 -7.33 9.51 -2.70
C TYR A 10 -8.36 9.77 -1.58
N PRO A 11 -9.59 10.23 -1.91
CA PRO A 11 -10.55 10.69 -0.91
C PRO A 11 -11.27 9.56 -0.15
N SER A 12 -11.06 8.29 -0.55
CA SER A 12 -11.67 7.14 0.09
C SER A 12 -11.09 6.87 1.47
N GLU A 13 -11.93 6.44 2.41
CA GLU A 13 -11.51 6.04 3.76
C GLU A 13 -10.87 4.64 3.82
N MET A 14 -10.79 3.93 2.69
CA MET A 14 -10.10 2.63 2.59
C MET A 14 -10.61 1.60 3.62
N ALA A 15 -11.94 1.51 3.79
CA ALA A 15 -12.57 0.64 4.77
C ALA A 15 -12.43 -0.87 4.44
N ASP A 16 -12.50 -1.23 3.16
CA ASP A 16 -12.34 -2.60 2.65
C ASP A 16 -11.19 -2.72 1.64
N GLU A 17 -10.35 -1.69 1.57
CA GLU A 17 -9.21 -1.61 0.66
C GLU A 17 -7.94 -1.38 1.47
N ILE A 18 -6.95 -2.26 1.33
CA ILE A 18 -5.69 -2.11 2.06
C ILE A 18 -4.75 -1.19 1.29
N VAL A 19 -4.74 -1.27 -0.05
CA VAL A 19 -3.88 -0.46 -0.91
C VAL A 19 -4.61 0.00 -2.15
N HIS A 20 -4.42 1.28 -2.48
CA HIS A 20 -4.88 1.88 -3.71
C HIS A 20 -3.69 2.44 -4.51
N ARG A 21 -3.62 2.13 -5.80
CA ARG A 21 -2.55 2.60 -6.70
C ARG A 21 -3.04 3.79 -7.53
N PHE A 22 -2.23 4.84 -7.57
CA PHE A 22 -2.39 5.97 -8.47
C PHE A 22 -1.14 6.17 -9.35
N PRO A 23 -1.28 6.27 -10.68
CA PRO A 23 -2.49 6.03 -11.46
C PRO A 23 -2.80 4.52 -11.50
N GLU A 24 -4.07 4.15 -11.70
CA GLU A 24 -4.51 2.73 -11.70
C GLU A 24 -3.74 1.88 -12.72
N THR A 25 -3.35 2.50 -13.85
CA THR A 25 -2.52 1.88 -14.88
C THR A 25 -1.41 2.83 -15.30
N GLY A 26 -0.25 2.26 -15.65
CA GLY A 26 0.92 3.03 -16.07
C GLY A 26 1.57 3.83 -14.94
N VAL A 27 2.33 4.85 -15.31
CA VAL A 27 3.07 5.72 -14.39
C VAL A 27 2.44 7.10 -14.37
N ALA A 28 2.42 7.76 -13.21
CA ALA A 28 2.01 9.16 -13.15
C ALA A 28 3.20 10.03 -13.56
N ASP A 29 2.95 10.96 -14.48
CA ASP A 29 3.86 12.07 -14.77
C ASP A 29 3.72 13.13 -13.66
N LEU A 30 4.39 12.88 -12.54
CA LEU A 30 4.43 13.82 -11.42
C LEU A 30 5.46 14.92 -11.69
N ARG A 31 5.24 16.09 -11.09
CA ARG A 31 6.14 17.24 -11.22
C ARG A 31 6.54 17.74 -9.85
N PHE A 32 7.74 18.29 -9.76
CA PHE A 32 8.13 19.04 -8.57
C PHE A 32 7.16 20.20 -8.32
N GLY A 33 6.74 20.34 -7.06
CA GLY A 33 5.71 21.30 -6.66
C GLY A 33 4.27 20.77 -6.72
N SER A 34 4.04 19.57 -7.26
CA SER A 34 2.75 18.89 -7.11
C SER A 34 2.44 18.62 -5.63
N GLN A 35 1.16 18.58 -5.28
CA GLN A 35 0.71 18.35 -3.91
C GLN A 35 0.18 16.92 -3.77
N VAL A 36 0.60 16.22 -2.73
CA VAL A 36 0.01 14.95 -2.30
C VAL A 36 -0.74 15.17 -1.01
N ILE A 37 -2.01 14.82 -1.00
CA ILE A 37 -2.87 14.93 0.18
C ILE A 37 -3.06 13.53 0.74
N VAL A 38 -2.61 13.34 1.97
CA VAL A 38 -2.67 12.07 2.69
C VAL A 38 -3.64 12.24 3.85
N ARG A 39 -4.64 11.36 3.94
CA ARG A 39 -5.61 11.37 5.05
C ARG A 39 -5.03 10.73 6.30
N GLU A 40 -5.62 11.00 7.46
CA GLU A 40 -5.15 10.47 8.75
C GLU A 40 -5.07 8.95 8.82
N SER A 41 -5.99 8.27 8.12
CA SER A 41 -6.09 6.83 8.05
C SER A 41 -5.16 6.19 7.02
N GLN A 42 -4.32 6.99 6.33
CA GLN A 42 -3.55 6.57 5.18
C GLN A 42 -2.08 6.96 5.32
N ASN A 43 -1.22 6.16 4.70
CA ASN A 43 0.14 6.56 4.33
C ASN A 43 0.28 6.48 2.81
N VAL A 44 1.16 7.29 2.24
CA VAL A 44 1.50 7.23 0.82
C VAL A 44 2.92 6.72 0.64
N VAL A 45 3.10 5.75 -0.25
CA VAL A 45 4.41 5.22 -0.65
C VAL A 45 4.67 5.61 -2.10
N PHE A 46 5.78 6.30 -2.35
CA PHE A 46 6.26 6.52 -3.71
C PHE A 46 7.05 5.31 -4.18
N PHE A 47 6.74 4.82 -5.38
CA PHE A 47 7.39 3.67 -5.97
C PHE A 47 7.86 3.99 -7.38
N ARG A 48 9.08 3.57 -7.72
CA ARG A 48 9.67 3.81 -9.03
C ARG A 48 10.71 2.74 -9.34
N ASP A 49 10.76 2.27 -10.58
CA ASP A 49 11.80 1.37 -11.08
C ASP A 49 12.00 0.13 -10.17
N GLY A 50 10.91 -0.41 -9.60
CA GLY A 50 10.94 -1.57 -8.72
C GLY A 50 11.37 -1.29 -7.28
N ARG A 51 11.49 -0.02 -6.87
CA ARG A 51 11.91 0.38 -5.52
C ARG A 51 10.93 1.36 -4.88
N ALA A 52 10.61 1.13 -3.62
CA ALA A 52 9.95 2.13 -2.81
C ALA A 52 10.96 3.23 -2.44
N LEU A 53 10.62 4.48 -2.74
CA LEU A 53 11.49 5.64 -2.60
C LEU A 53 11.33 6.29 -1.23
N ASP A 54 10.09 6.59 -0.84
CA ASP A 54 9.80 7.28 0.41
C ASP A 54 8.34 7.07 0.83
N VAL A 55 8.05 7.36 2.11
CA VAL A 55 6.73 7.27 2.72
C VAL A 55 6.31 8.62 3.28
N LEU A 56 5.14 9.09 2.86
CA LEU A 56 4.49 10.26 3.42
C LEU A 56 3.39 9.83 4.40
N GLY A 57 3.45 10.33 5.62
CA GLY A 57 2.36 10.18 6.59
C GLY A 57 1.21 11.15 6.35
N PRO A 58 0.22 11.22 7.26
CA PRO A 58 -0.92 12.12 7.15
C PRO A 58 -0.55 13.58 6.96
N GLY A 59 -1.34 14.30 6.16
CA GLY A 59 -1.20 15.73 5.91
C GLY A 59 -1.02 16.07 4.43
N ARG A 60 -0.75 17.36 4.19
CA ARG A 60 -0.50 17.89 2.84
C ARG A 60 0.99 18.02 2.62
N HIS A 61 1.49 17.32 1.60
CA HIS A 61 2.90 17.26 1.28
C HIS A 61 3.15 17.79 -0.12
N THR A 62 4.03 18.78 -0.23
CA THR A 62 4.50 19.24 -1.53
C THR A 62 5.66 18.34 -1.98
N ILE A 63 5.56 17.80 -3.18
CA ILE A 63 6.61 16.98 -3.75
C ILE A 63 7.82 17.87 -4.04
N THR A 64 8.85 17.69 -3.23
CA THR A 64 10.14 18.37 -3.34
C THR A 64 11.25 17.33 -3.23
N THR A 65 12.44 17.66 -3.73
CA THR A 65 13.64 16.83 -3.52
C THR A 65 14.01 16.63 -2.06
N ALA A 66 13.46 17.44 -1.13
CA ALA A 66 13.64 17.29 0.31
C ALA A 66 12.76 16.19 0.93
N ASN A 67 11.58 15.93 0.35
CA ASN A 67 10.62 14.94 0.85
C ASN A 67 10.76 13.57 0.16
N VAL A 68 11.67 13.44 -0.80
CA VAL A 68 12.03 12.18 -1.47
C VAL A 68 13.52 12.20 -1.81
N PRO A 69 14.43 11.97 -0.83
CA PRO A 69 15.88 12.13 -1.00
C PRO A 69 16.47 11.19 -2.07
N LEU A 70 15.84 10.05 -2.33
CA LEU A 70 16.26 9.12 -3.38
C LEU A 70 15.96 9.62 -4.79
N LEU A 71 15.08 10.62 -4.98
CA LEU A 71 14.90 11.27 -6.29
C LEU A 71 16.05 12.22 -6.62
N THR A 72 16.77 12.74 -5.61
CA THR A 72 17.83 13.75 -5.79
C THR A 72 19.05 13.20 -6.53
N ASN A 73 19.37 11.92 -6.35
CA ASN A 73 20.54 11.29 -6.97
C ASN A 73 20.41 11.06 -8.49
N LEU A 74 19.20 11.17 -9.05
CA LEU A 74 18.93 10.97 -10.49
C LEU A 74 18.90 12.28 -11.28
N LEU A 75 18.88 13.43 -10.60
CA LEU A 75 18.54 14.76 -11.18
C LEU A 75 19.71 15.74 -11.16
N GLY A 76 20.91 15.23 -11.44
CA GLY A 76 22.11 16.05 -11.60
C GLY A 76 21.90 17.16 -12.65
N GLN A 77 21.74 18.39 -12.16
CA GLN A 77 22.10 19.68 -12.77
C GLN A 77 21.42 20.18 -14.06
N ALA A 78 20.60 19.41 -14.80
CA ALA A 78 20.16 19.86 -16.13
C ALA A 78 18.81 20.63 -16.23
N PHE A 79 17.90 20.54 -15.24
CA PHE A 79 16.47 20.84 -15.50
C PHE A 79 15.75 21.88 -14.60
N GLY A 80 16.47 22.77 -13.93
CA GLY A 80 15.92 24.08 -13.49
C GLY A 80 14.59 24.05 -12.69
N GLY A 81 14.36 23.06 -11.84
CA GLY A 81 13.22 23.03 -10.91
C GLY A 81 11.86 22.66 -11.53
N ARG A 82 11.79 22.23 -12.80
CA ARG A 82 10.55 21.79 -13.48
C ARG A 82 10.66 20.42 -14.12
N THR A 83 11.45 19.53 -13.54
CA THR A 83 11.64 18.20 -14.11
C THR A 83 10.43 17.32 -13.83
N PRO A 84 9.71 16.84 -14.86
CA PRO A 84 8.74 15.77 -14.65
C PRO A 84 9.50 14.51 -14.22
N PHE A 85 8.93 13.78 -13.28
CA PHE A 85 9.42 12.47 -12.88
C PHE A 85 8.25 11.49 -12.93
N THR A 86 8.54 10.29 -13.43
CA THR A 86 7.58 9.20 -13.44
C THR A 86 7.67 8.46 -12.13
N ALA A 87 6.54 8.30 -11.45
CA ALA A 87 6.43 7.44 -10.29
C ALA A 87 5.01 6.89 -10.14
N GLU A 88 4.91 5.82 -9.38
CA GLU A 88 3.66 5.25 -8.92
C GLU A 88 3.45 5.69 -7.47
N VAL A 89 2.21 6.03 -7.12
CA VAL A 89 1.82 6.47 -5.78
C VAL A 89 0.89 5.43 -5.20
N TYR A 90 1.27 4.81 -4.10
CA TYR A 90 0.45 3.83 -3.41
C TYR A 90 -0.09 4.43 -2.11
N TYR A 91 -1.40 4.58 -2.03
CA TYR A 91 -2.08 4.86 -0.77
C TYR A 91 -2.25 3.54 -0.03
N VAL A 92 -1.83 3.51 1.23
CA VAL A 92 -1.88 2.34 2.09
C VAL A 92 -2.73 2.68 3.31
N SER A 93 -3.74 1.85 3.57
CA SER A 93 -4.59 1.99 4.75
C SER A 93 -3.78 1.62 5.99
N MET A 94 -3.68 2.56 6.92
CA MET A 94 -3.12 2.37 8.25
C MET A 94 -4.23 2.06 9.26
N ARG A 95 -5.42 1.67 8.82
CA ARG A 95 -6.55 1.33 9.70
C ARG A 95 -6.42 -0.10 10.23
N GLU A 96 -7.01 -0.34 11.39
CA GLU A 96 -7.25 -1.69 11.86
C GLU A 96 -8.45 -2.29 11.11
N PHE A 97 -8.22 -3.44 10.46
CA PHE A 97 -9.25 -4.26 9.84
C PHE A 97 -9.70 -5.31 10.86
N ALA A 98 -10.73 -4.96 11.63
CA ALA A 98 -11.30 -5.80 12.66
C ALA A 98 -12.28 -6.86 12.10
N ASP A 99 -12.57 -7.87 12.92
CA ASP A 99 -13.62 -8.87 12.67
C ASP A 99 -13.51 -9.63 11.34
N ARG A 100 -12.28 -9.80 10.83
CA ARG A 100 -12.03 -10.60 9.64
C ARG A 100 -12.21 -12.07 10.02
N LYS A 101 -13.15 -12.74 9.37
CA LYS A 101 -13.47 -14.13 9.65
C LYS A 101 -12.40 -15.05 9.09
N TRP A 102 -12.02 -16.07 9.85
CA TRP A 102 -11.22 -17.18 9.36
C TRP A 102 -11.85 -18.51 9.78
N GLY A 103 -11.54 -19.57 9.05
CA GLY A 103 -11.96 -20.90 9.44
C GLY A 103 -11.42 -21.97 8.50
N THR A 104 -11.60 -23.22 8.90
CA THR A 104 -11.21 -24.38 8.12
C THR A 104 -12.35 -24.76 7.16
N PRO A 105 -12.18 -24.62 5.83
CA PRO A 105 -13.24 -24.98 4.89
C PRO A 105 -13.56 -26.47 4.91
N GLN A 106 -12.54 -27.34 5.04
CA GLN A 106 -12.69 -28.77 5.29
C GLN A 106 -12.32 -29.14 6.73
N PRO A 107 -13.00 -30.13 7.34
CA PRO A 107 -12.57 -30.68 8.63
C PRO A 107 -11.18 -31.30 8.59
N ILE A 108 -10.40 -31.05 9.64
CA ILE A 108 -9.09 -31.65 9.88
C ILE A 108 -9.28 -33.00 10.56
N ILE A 109 -8.76 -34.05 9.95
CA ILE A 109 -8.84 -35.42 10.46
C ILE A 109 -7.77 -35.63 11.53
N VAL A 110 -8.19 -35.81 12.79
CA VAL A 110 -7.31 -36.08 13.93
C VAL A 110 -7.50 -37.51 14.40
N ARG A 111 -6.42 -38.28 14.48
CA ARG A 111 -6.44 -39.67 14.97
C ARG A 111 -6.03 -39.68 16.43
N ASN A 112 -6.86 -40.28 17.29
CA ASN A 112 -6.54 -40.48 18.71
C ASN A 112 -6.18 -41.94 19.00
N PRO A 113 -4.89 -42.34 18.92
CA PRO A 113 -4.48 -43.68 19.25
C PRO A 113 -4.64 -43.96 20.76
N GLY A 114 -5.18 -45.13 21.10
CA GLY A 114 -5.33 -45.58 22.49
C GLY A 114 -6.58 -45.07 23.23
N VAL A 115 -7.39 -44.21 22.61
CA VAL A 115 -8.69 -43.76 23.15
C VAL A 115 -9.79 -44.33 22.25
N GLY A 116 -10.79 -45.01 22.82
CA GLY A 116 -11.78 -45.83 22.07
C GLY A 116 -12.70 -45.09 21.08
N LEU A 117 -12.49 -43.79 20.85
CA LEU A 117 -13.31 -42.95 19.96
C LEU A 117 -12.78 -42.83 18.51
N GLY A 118 -11.62 -43.41 18.19
CA GLY A 118 -11.13 -43.46 16.80
C GLY A 118 -10.76 -42.10 16.20
N ILE A 119 -11.20 -41.83 14.97
CA ILE A 119 -10.89 -40.63 14.17
C ILE A 119 -11.87 -39.50 14.51
N ALA A 120 -11.36 -38.32 14.86
CA ALA A 120 -12.13 -37.09 15.05
C ALA A 120 -12.01 -36.16 13.83
N LEU A 121 -13.09 -35.47 13.49
CA LEU A 121 -13.12 -34.41 12.48
C LEU A 121 -13.23 -33.08 13.20
N LEU A 122 -12.16 -32.26 13.14
CA LEU A 122 -12.12 -30.97 13.81
C LEU A 122 -12.29 -29.84 12.80
N GLN A 123 -13.15 -28.87 13.13
CA GLN A 123 -13.25 -27.62 12.40
C GLN A 123 -12.99 -26.46 13.35
N GLY A 124 -12.23 -25.48 12.87
CA GLY A 124 -11.97 -24.23 13.56
C GLY A 124 -12.62 -23.08 12.82
N PHE A 125 -13.27 -22.19 13.56
CA PHE A 125 -13.75 -20.91 13.06
C PHE A 125 -13.37 -19.85 14.08
N GLY A 126 -13.09 -18.64 13.60
CA GLY A 126 -12.79 -17.52 14.46
C GLY A 126 -12.79 -16.21 13.70
N THR A 127 -12.41 -15.17 14.42
CA THR A 127 -12.14 -13.84 13.86
C THR A 127 -10.71 -13.45 14.18
N TYR A 128 -10.15 -12.59 13.35
CA TYR A 128 -8.87 -11.95 13.58
C TYR A 128 -8.96 -10.50 13.15
N SER A 129 -8.08 -9.69 13.71
CA SER A 129 -7.90 -8.30 13.32
C SER A 129 -6.46 -8.10 12.87
N PHE A 130 -6.23 -7.19 11.92
CA PHE A 130 -4.88 -6.83 11.51
C PHE A 130 -4.79 -5.37 11.08
N GLN A 131 -3.58 -4.83 11.08
CA GLN A 131 -3.26 -3.48 10.62
C GLN A 131 -1.91 -3.51 9.90
N VAL A 132 -1.74 -2.66 8.90
CA VAL A 132 -0.43 -2.50 8.24
C VAL A 132 0.52 -1.80 9.20
N LYS A 133 1.65 -2.46 9.50
CA LYS A 133 2.71 -1.90 10.35
C LYS A 133 3.71 -1.05 9.55
N ASP A 134 4.18 -1.58 8.43
CA ASP A 134 5.15 -0.92 7.56
C ASP A 134 4.60 -0.85 6.13
N PRO A 135 4.15 0.33 5.67
CA PRO A 135 3.56 0.48 4.34
C PRO A 135 4.62 0.33 3.23
N GLN A 136 5.88 0.69 3.48
CA GLN A 136 6.94 0.56 2.49
C GLN A 136 7.26 -0.90 2.21
N GLN A 137 7.42 -1.68 3.28
CA GLN A 137 7.63 -3.13 3.19
C GLN A 137 6.41 -3.80 2.55
N PHE A 138 5.19 -3.40 2.96
CA PHE A 138 3.94 -3.94 2.41
C PHE A 138 3.88 -3.74 0.89
N VAL A 139 4.07 -2.52 0.40
CA VAL A 139 4.06 -2.22 -1.04
C VAL A 139 5.17 -2.98 -1.76
N THR A 140 6.40 -2.99 -1.23
CA THR A 140 7.53 -3.68 -1.86
C THR A 140 7.29 -5.18 -2.05
N GLN A 141 6.73 -5.84 -1.02
CA GLN A 141 6.50 -7.28 -1.06
C GLN A 141 5.25 -7.67 -1.86
N LEU A 142 4.19 -6.86 -1.79
CA LEU A 142 2.90 -7.20 -2.38
C LEU A 142 2.80 -6.74 -3.85
N VAL A 143 3.21 -5.50 -4.14
CA VAL A 143 3.09 -4.88 -5.47
C VAL A 143 4.17 -5.40 -6.42
N GLY A 144 5.36 -5.71 -5.92
CA GLY A 144 6.41 -6.36 -6.72
C GLY A 144 6.01 -7.75 -7.23
N ALA A 145 5.01 -8.38 -6.61
CA ALA A 145 4.54 -9.72 -6.96
C ALA A 145 3.25 -9.72 -7.79
N GLN A 146 2.22 -8.95 -7.41
CA GLN A 146 0.90 -8.99 -8.04
C GLN A 146 0.19 -7.63 -7.95
N GLY A 147 -0.10 -7.02 -9.10
CA GLY A 147 -0.79 -5.74 -9.21
C GLY A 147 -2.23 -5.80 -8.66
N ALA A 148 -2.42 -5.17 -7.50
CA ALA A 148 -3.67 -4.88 -6.79
C ALA A 148 -4.41 -6.06 -6.11
N TYR A 149 -4.50 -6.00 -4.78
CA TYR A 149 -5.39 -6.82 -3.97
C TYR A 149 -6.58 -5.97 -3.48
N ARG A 150 -7.80 -6.47 -3.69
CA ARG A 150 -9.01 -6.07 -2.95
C ARG A 150 -9.40 -7.24 -2.05
N THR A 151 -9.76 -6.96 -0.81
CA THR A 151 -10.33 -7.93 0.13
C THR A 151 -11.85 -7.92 0.06
#